data_AF-A0A7H0Y2E5-F1
#
_entry.id   AF-A0A7H0Y2E5-F1
#
_cell.length_a   1.000
_cell.length_b   1.000
_cell.length_c   1.000
_cell.angle_alpha   90.00
_cell.angle_beta   90.00
_cell.angle_gamma   90.00
#
_symmetry.space_group_name_H-M   'P 1'
#
loop_
_entity.id
_entity.type
_entity.pdbx_description
1 polymer ?
#
loop_
_entity_poly.entity_id
_entity_poly.type
_entity_poly.pdbx_seq_one_letter_code
_entity_poly.pdbx_strand_id
1 'polypeptide(L)'
;MNHTIDLLKFPKIAEQVLQSGIQDRQNYIIWTKLSRTETASALAELSLFCRASVSSSISARKRAKFALNYYKTTIGKKIHPFATSQALEDLGLTQKRMQELVHLQLEQLRTVE
;
A
#
# COMPACT_ATOMS: atom_id res chain seq x y z
N MET A 1 12.50 -22.95 7.02
CA MET A 1 11.06 -23.18 6.77
C MET A 1 10.62 -22.19 5.71
N ASN A 2 10.24 -22.67 4.53
CA ASN A 2 9.68 -21.82 3.48
C ASN A 2 8.26 -21.43 3.90
N HIS A 3 8.09 -20.20 4.36
CA HIS A 3 6.76 -19.64 4.62
C HIS A 3 6.16 -19.18 3.30
N THR A 4 5.64 -20.12 2.53
CA THR A 4 4.80 -19.83 1.37
C THR A 4 3.52 -19.16 1.88
N ILE A 5 3.13 -18.04 1.27
CA ILE A 5 1.89 -17.35 1.63
C ILE A 5 0.71 -18.28 1.29
N ASP A 6 -0.21 -18.42 2.24
CA ASP A 6 -1.46 -19.13 2.00
C ASP A 6 -2.37 -18.29 1.08
N LEU A 7 -2.43 -18.65 -0.20
CA LEU A 7 -3.21 -17.93 -1.23
C LEU A 7 -4.72 -18.04 -1.04
N LEU A 8 -5.20 -19.04 -0.28
CA LEU A 8 -6.64 -19.18 0.01
C LEU A 8 -7.19 -17.98 0.79
N LYS A 9 -6.32 -17.28 1.51
CA LYS A 9 -6.66 -16.06 2.26
C LYS A 9 -6.65 -14.79 1.41
N PHE A 10 -6.16 -14.87 0.18
CA PHE A 10 -5.94 -13.72 -0.71
C PHE A 10 -6.42 -14.05 -2.13
N PRO A 11 -7.74 -14.06 -2.37
CA PRO A 11 -8.33 -14.55 -3.61
C PRO A 11 -7.84 -13.79 -4.85
N LYS A 12 -7.58 -12.48 -4.77
CA LYS A 12 -7.03 -11.73 -5.90
C LYS A 12 -5.61 -12.11 -6.24
N ILE A 13 -4.81 -12.34 -5.20
CA ILE A 13 -3.43 -12.80 -5.37
C ILE A 13 -3.44 -14.20 -6.00
N ALA A 14 -4.34 -15.08 -5.57
CA ALA A 14 -4.51 -16.41 -6.15
C ALA A 14 -4.86 -16.32 -7.65
N GLU A 15 -5.80 -15.46 -8.03
CA GLU A 15 -6.18 -15.24 -9.43
C GLU A 15 -5.00 -14.72 -10.27
N GLN A 16 -4.26 -13.73 -9.75
CA GLN A 16 -3.13 -13.14 -10.47
C GLN A 16 -1.95 -14.11 -10.62
N VAL A 17 -1.67 -14.92 -9.61
CA VAL A 17 -0.68 -16.00 -9.68
C VAL A 17 -1.08 -17.04 -10.72
N LEU A 18 -2.38 -17.37 -10.80
CA LEU A 18 -2.91 -18.28 -11.82
C LEU A 18 -2.76 -17.69 -13.24
N GLN A 19 -3.19 -16.45 -13.44
CA GLN A 19 -3.12 -15.75 -14.73
C GLN A 19 -1.69 -15.55 -15.23
N SER A 20 -0.74 -15.36 -14.32
CA SER A 20 0.68 -15.20 -14.67
C SER A 20 1.43 -16.51 -14.89
N GLY A 21 0.81 -17.67 -14.62
CA GLY A 21 1.42 -18.98 -14.85
C GLY A 21 2.62 -19.28 -13.95
N ILE A 22 2.65 -18.70 -12.74
CA ILE A 22 3.77 -18.83 -11.80
C ILE A 22 3.44 -19.63 -10.54
N GLN A 23 2.38 -20.44 -10.58
CA GLN A 23 1.90 -21.25 -9.45
C GLN A 23 3.04 -22.08 -8.83
N ASP A 24 3.84 -22.73 -9.67
CA ASP A 24 4.95 -23.59 -9.25
C ASP A 24 6.15 -22.81 -8.67
N ARG A 25 6.16 -21.49 -8.85
CA ARG A 25 7.26 -20.60 -8.46
C ARG A 25 6.93 -19.71 -7.26
N GLN A 26 5.80 -19.96 -6.58
CA GLN A 26 5.34 -19.13 -5.48
C GLN A 26 6.38 -18.94 -4.36
N ASN A 27 7.19 -19.97 -4.12
CA ASN A 27 8.28 -19.96 -3.13
C ASN A 27 9.43 -19.00 -3.46
N TYR A 28 9.56 -18.61 -4.74
CA TYR A 28 10.59 -17.69 -5.22
C TYR A 28 10.07 -16.26 -5.37
N ILE A 29 8.77 -16.02 -5.14
CA ILE A 29 8.20 -14.69 -5.20
C ILE A 29 8.70 -13.90 -3.98
N ILE A 30 9.44 -12.82 -4.25
CA ILE A 30 9.85 -11.87 -3.22
C ILE A 30 8.67 -10.94 -2.93
N TRP A 31 7.85 -11.34 -1.95
CA TRP A 31 6.63 -10.62 -1.56
C TRP A 31 6.91 -9.24 -0.94
N THR A 32 8.04 -9.10 -0.27
CA THR A 32 8.48 -7.84 0.33
C THR A 32 9.97 -7.65 0.05
N LYS A 33 10.35 -6.49 -0.49
CA LYS A 33 11.77 -6.12 -0.66
C LYS A 33 12.40 -5.50 0.59
N LEU A 34 11.67 -5.52 1.71
CA LEU A 34 12.09 -5.02 3.02
C LEU A 34 12.33 -6.19 3.97
N SER A 35 13.29 -6.04 4.88
CA SER A 35 13.43 -6.94 6.03
C SER A 35 12.20 -6.84 6.94
N ARG A 36 12.04 -7.81 7.87
CA ARG A 36 10.93 -7.82 8.83
C ARG A 36 10.92 -6.57 9.70
N THR A 37 12.09 -6.12 10.17
CA THR A 37 12.22 -4.92 11.00
C THR A 37 11.91 -3.65 10.22
N GLU A 38 12.43 -3.51 9.00
CA GLU A 38 12.11 -2.36 8.15
C GLU A 38 10.62 -2.30 7.80
N THR A 39 10.00 -3.45 7.53
CA THR A 39 8.55 -3.54 7.28
C THR A 39 7.75 -3.09 8.50
N ALA A 40 8.12 -3.57 9.70
CA ALA A 40 7.44 -3.21 10.94
C ALA A 40 7.57 -1.70 11.26
N SER A 41 8.76 -1.12 11.11
CA SER A 41 8.98 0.32 11.29
C SER A 41 8.19 1.14 10.27
N ALA A 42 8.22 0.75 9.00
CA ALA A 42 7.48 1.43 7.94
C ALA A 42 5.96 1.40 8.18
N LEU A 43 5.42 0.29 8.67
CA LEU A 43 4.01 0.17 9.04
C LEU A 43 3.65 1.03 10.26
N ALA A 44 4.50 1.05 11.28
CA ALA A 44 4.30 1.87 12.47
C ALA A 44 4.30 3.37 12.12
N GLU A 45 5.27 3.81 11.32
CA GLU A 45 5.35 5.19 10.82
C GLU A 45 4.13 5.55 9.95
N LEU A 46 3.73 4.66 9.03
CA LEU A 46 2.54 4.86 8.21
C LEU A 46 1.28 5.05 9.07
N SER A 47 1.11 4.25 10.13
CA SER A 47 -0.01 4.37 11.08
C SER A 47 -0.02 5.73 11.77
N LEU A 48 1.14 6.20 12.25
CA LEU A 48 1.28 7.52 12.88
C LEU A 48 0.95 8.65 11.91
N PHE A 49 1.39 8.55 10.64
CA PHE A 49 1.07 9.56 9.64
C PHE A 49 -0.41 9.55 9.24
N CYS A 50 -1.05 8.39 9.15
CA CYS A 50 -2.49 8.29 8.94
C CYS A 50 -3.29 8.95 10.08
N ARG A 51 -2.82 8.84 11.33
CA ARG A 51 -3.45 9.55 12.46
C ARG A 51 -3.18 11.05 12.40
N ALA A 52 -1.97 11.45 12.05
CA ALA A 52 -1.61 12.87 11.92
C ALA A 52 -2.33 13.56 10.76
N SER A 53 -2.65 12.84 9.66
CA SER A 53 -3.35 13.39 8.49
C SER A 53 -4.81 13.76 8.76
N VAL A 54 -5.43 13.17 9.79
CA VAL A 54 -6.79 13.48 10.24
C VAL A 54 -6.82 14.35 11.50
N SER A 55 -5.66 14.82 11.98
CA SER A 55 -5.59 15.68 13.17
C SER A 55 -6.12 17.10 12.89
N SER A 56 -6.51 17.82 13.94
CA SER A 56 -6.95 19.22 13.86
C SER A 56 -5.81 20.19 13.52
N SER A 57 -4.54 19.78 13.70
CA SER A 57 -3.38 20.63 13.43
C SER A 57 -3.05 20.67 11.93
N ILE A 58 -3.20 21.86 11.33
CA ILE A 58 -2.85 22.10 9.92
C ILE A 58 -1.40 21.72 9.61
N SER A 59 -0.45 22.11 10.49
CA SER A 59 0.97 21.79 10.33
C SER A 59 1.26 20.29 10.44
N ALA A 60 0.55 19.56 11.31
CA ALA A 60 0.66 18.11 11.38
C ALA A 60 0.09 17.43 10.13
N ARG A 61 -1.06 17.89 9.62
CA ARG A 61 -1.64 17.40 8.36
C ARG A 61 -0.73 17.63 7.16
N LYS A 62 -0.12 18.82 7.03
CA LYS A 62 0.82 19.13 5.94
C LYS A 62 2.05 18.20 5.97
N ARG A 63 2.66 17.99 7.14
CA ARG A 63 3.80 17.07 7.30
C ARG A 63 3.42 15.60 7.05
N ALA A 64 2.30 15.17 7.61
CA ALA A 64 1.77 13.82 7.40
C ALA A 64 1.51 13.54 5.92
N LYS A 65 0.95 14.50 5.17
CA LYS A 65 0.73 14.37 3.73
C LYS A 65 2.03 14.14 2.95
N PHE A 66 3.07 14.94 3.21
CA PHE A 66 4.35 14.79 2.52
C PHE A 66 5.00 13.43 2.83
N ALA A 67 4.99 13.03 4.10
CA ALA A 67 5.50 11.73 4.54
C ALA A 67 4.67 10.56 3.98
N LEU A 68 3.34 10.67 3.92
CA LEU A 68 2.45 9.67 3.34
C LEU A 68 2.70 9.47 1.85
N ASN A 69 3.00 10.53 1.09
CA ASN A 69 3.35 10.39 -0.32
C ASN A 69 4.69 9.68 -0.53
N TYR A 70 5.69 10.01 0.29
CA TYR A 70 6.96 9.30 0.31
C TYR A 70 6.76 7.82 0.65
N TYR A 71 6.03 7.53 1.73
CA TYR A 71 5.80 6.16 2.19
C TYR A 71 4.88 5.37 1.26
N LYS A 72 3.82 5.94 0.69
CA LYS A 72 3.01 5.31 -0.35
C LYS A 72 3.87 4.88 -1.54
N THR A 73 4.79 5.74 -1.96
CA THR A 73 5.67 5.46 -3.09
C THR A 73 6.75 4.44 -2.72
N THR A 74 7.38 4.59 -1.55
CA THR A 74 8.50 3.75 -1.09
C THR A 74 8.01 2.38 -0.63
N ILE A 75 6.99 2.31 0.21
CA ILE A 75 6.35 1.06 0.63
C ILE A 75 5.64 0.44 -0.57
N GLY A 76 4.83 1.20 -1.34
CA GLY A 76 4.12 0.64 -2.49
C GLY A 76 5.03 0.07 -3.57
N LYS A 77 6.20 0.68 -3.84
CA LYS A 77 7.21 0.11 -4.75
C LYS A 77 7.98 -1.08 -4.16
N LYS A 78 8.03 -1.18 -2.83
CA LYS A 78 8.73 -2.26 -2.10
C LYS A 78 7.81 -3.42 -1.70
N ILE A 79 6.50 -3.21 -1.70
CA ILE A 79 5.45 -4.21 -1.58
C ILE A 79 5.17 -4.77 -2.97
N HIS A 80 5.01 -6.08 -3.08
CA HIS A 80 4.75 -6.74 -4.35
C HIS A 80 3.44 -6.22 -4.99
N PRO A 81 3.37 -6.06 -6.33
CA PRO A 81 2.15 -5.62 -7.02
C PRO A 81 0.88 -6.39 -6.63
N PHE A 82 1.00 -7.70 -6.40
CA PHE A 82 -0.11 -8.55 -5.95
C PHE A 82 -0.74 -8.09 -4.61
N ALA A 83 0.07 -7.67 -3.64
CA ALA A 83 -0.45 -7.17 -2.37
C ALA A 83 -1.15 -5.81 -2.53
N THR A 84 -0.73 -4.99 -3.49
CA THR A 84 -1.45 -3.76 -3.84
C THR A 84 -2.81 -4.07 -4.47
N SER A 85 -2.89 -5.08 -5.34
CA SER A 85 -4.15 -5.49 -5.96
C SER A 85 -5.16 -6.06 -4.95
N GLN A 86 -4.71 -6.86 -3.97
CA GLN A 86 -5.59 -7.36 -2.91
C GLN A 86 -6.14 -6.23 -2.05
N ALA A 87 -5.28 -5.28 -1.63
CA ALA A 87 -5.72 -4.16 -0.80
C ALA A 87 -6.76 -3.26 -1.50
N LEU A 88 -6.69 -3.13 -2.83
CA LEU A 88 -7.70 -2.42 -3.59
C LEU A 88 -9.04 -3.16 -3.60
N GLU A 89 -9.02 -4.48 -3.76
CA GLU A 89 -10.22 -5.32 -3.70
C GLU A 89 -10.88 -5.28 -2.32
N ASP A 90 -10.09 -5.41 -1.24
CA ASP A 90 -10.59 -5.37 0.15
C ASP A 90 -11.29 -4.04 0.48
N LEU A 91 -10.87 -2.95 -0.17
CA LEU A 91 -11.46 -1.62 -0.04
C LEU A 91 -12.59 -1.35 -1.03
N GLY A 92 -12.90 -2.30 -1.92
CA GLY A 92 -13.88 -2.12 -3.00
C GLY A 92 -13.48 -1.03 -4.00
N LEU A 93 -12.17 -0.77 -4.16
CA LEU A 93 -11.63 0.31 -4.99
C LEU A 93 -11.01 -0.24 -6.27
N THR A 94 -11.23 0.47 -7.38
CA THR A 94 -10.45 0.26 -8.61
C THR A 94 -9.19 1.13 -8.59
N GLN A 95 -8.18 0.74 -9.38
CA GLN A 95 -6.95 1.54 -9.53
C GLN A 95 -7.24 2.95 -10.09
N LYS A 96 -8.18 3.05 -11.03
CA LYS A 96 -8.68 4.32 -11.56
C LYS A 96 -9.32 5.18 -10.46
N ARG A 97 -10.20 4.59 -9.64
CA ARG A 97 -10.84 5.31 -8.52
C ARG A 97 -9.82 5.79 -7.49
N MET A 98 -8.80 4.98 -7.20
CA MET A 98 -7.70 5.38 -6.32
C MET A 98 -6.91 6.58 -6.89
N GLN A 99 -6.66 6.63 -8.21
CA GLN A 99 -6.02 7.79 -8.85
C GLN A 99 -6.88 9.05 -8.79
N GLU A 100 -8.18 8.94 -9.04
CA GLU A 100 -9.14 10.04 -8.91
C GLU A 100 -9.16 10.61 -7.48
N LEU A 101 -9.24 9.74 -6.47
CA LEU A 101 -9.23 10.15 -5.06
C LEU A 101 -7.93 10.88 -4.69
N VAL A 102 -6.78 10.43 -5.20
CA VAL A 102 -5.51 11.14 -5.01
C VAL A 102 -5.55 12.52 -5.67
N HIS A 103 -6.10 12.62 -6.87
CA HIS A 103 -6.20 13.89 -7.60
C HIS A 103 -7.09 14.89 -6.86
N LEU A 104 -8.30 14.46 -6.45
CA LEU A 104 -9.23 15.29 -5.67
C LEU A 104 -8.60 15.76 -4.36
N GLN A 105 -7.89 14.88 -3.66
CA GLN A 105 -7.17 15.25 -2.45
C GLN A 105 -6.10 16.32 -2.75
N LEU A 106 -5.37 16.19 -3.87
CA LEU A 106 -4.36 17.17 -4.28
C LEU A 106 -4.97 18.53 -4.62
N GLU A 107 -6.12 18.55 -5.31
CA GLU A 107 -6.86 19.78 -5.66
C GLU A 107 -7.41 20.50 -4.44
N GLN A 108 -8.07 19.78 -3.52
CA GLN A 108 -8.54 20.31 -2.24
C GLN A 108 -7.42 20.96 -1.40
N LEU A 109 -6.17 20.62 -1.70
CA LEU A 109 -5.01 21.13 -0.96
C LEU A 109 -4.36 22.34 -1.64
N ARG A 110 -4.71 22.63 -2.90
CA ARG A 110 -4.34 23.88 -3.58
C ARG A 110 -5.27 25.03 -3.19
N THR A 111 -6.48 24.73 -2.72
CA THR A 111 -7.51 25.70 -2.37
C THR A 111 -7.49 26.14 -0.90
N VAL A 112 -6.51 25.68 -0.11
CA VAL A 112 -6.34 26.02 1.33
C VAL A 112 -5.13 26.95 1.54
N GLU A 113 -4.71 27.65 0.48
CA GLU A 113 -3.85 28.85 0.55
C GLU A 113 -4.71 30.11 0.54
#